data_AF-A0A948RKB6-F1
#
_entry.id   AF-A0A948RKB6-F1
#
_cell.length_a   1.000
_cell.length_b   1.000
_cell.length_c   1.000
_cell.angle_alpha   90.00
_cell.angle_beta   90.00
_cell.angle_gamma   90.00
#
_symmetry.space_group_name_H-M   'P 1'
#
loop_
_entity.id
_entity.type
_entity.pdbx_description
1 polymer ?
#
loop_
_entity_poly.entity_id
_entity_poly.type
_entity_poly.pdbx_seq_one_letter_code
_entity_poly.pdbx_strand_id
1 'polypeptide(L)'
;MINLEPRNTQTRVKHEILSHYLDTWGGIIVGGLRSARRPRKWHFVYVDCFAYLGRYAGEKEDVLQNRGTKDVYGSPVIGVNSLDKLLAHAQRMGVSISVSSILVEKSRETYDGLKETLRLEGFTKRVKEDRDFANLTNGQIAIVNADSITIADEVIAYTTRPDTWSFYLLDPRGPSGIPYEFVKKVVSQERHDVMINFIYEDLLRKTGMCLRDDLKPKHKQLVDYWSEAFGGDWWKEIARETLLAEGESRFLKDALGEYGEGIVVST
;
A
#
# COMPACT_ATOMS: atom_id res chain seq x y z
N MET A 1 -30.09 -7.69 10.59
CA MET A 1 -29.19 -6.94 9.70
C MET A 1 -27.77 -7.24 10.13
N ILE A 2 -26.95 -7.81 9.26
CA ILE A 2 -25.55 -8.13 9.57
C ILE A 2 -24.80 -6.81 9.58
N ASN A 3 -24.22 -6.49 10.74
CA ASN A 3 -23.48 -5.26 10.97
C ASN A 3 -22.06 -5.46 10.43
N LEU A 4 -21.87 -5.21 9.13
CA LEU A 4 -20.54 -5.24 8.50
C LEU A 4 -19.70 -4.11 9.12
N GLU A 5 -18.65 -4.44 9.88
CA GLU A 5 -17.67 -3.43 10.29
C GLU A 5 -16.82 -3.02 9.07
N PRO A 6 -16.91 -1.75 8.58
CA PRO A 6 -16.35 -1.34 7.29
C PRO A 6 -14.84 -1.57 7.15
N ARG A 7 -14.10 -1.41 8.25
CA ARG A 7 -12.63 -1.50 8.30
C ARG A 7 -12.10 -2.91 8.04
N ASN A 8 -12.81 -3.95 8.49
CA ASN A 8 -12.41 -5.33 8.30
C ASN A 8 -12.69 -5.78 6.85
N THR A 9 -13.82 -5.34 6.30
CA THR A 9 -14.17 -5.59 4.88
C THR A 9 -13.16 -4.96 3.94
N GLN A 10 -12.77 -3.70 4.17
CA GLN A 10 -11.79 -3.01 3.33
C GLN A 10 -10.42 -3.73 3.32
N THR A 11 -9.94 -4.17 4.49
CA THR A 11 -8.67 -4.87 4.62
C THR A 11 -8.69 -6.20 3.86
N ARG A 12 -9.78 -6.97 3.97
CA ARG A 12 -9.97 -8.23 3.26
C ARG A 12 -9.99 -8.05 1.75
N VAL A 13 -10.81 -7.11 1.26
CA VAL A 13 -10.93 -6.82 -0.19
C VAL A 13 -9.59 -6.37 -0.76
N LYS A 14 -8.87 -5.49 -0.07
CA LYS A 14 -7.53 -5.04 -0.49
C LYS A 14 -6.55 -6.21 -0.64
N HIS A 15 -6.53 -7.13 0.34
CA HIS A 15 -5.63 -8.29 0.32
C HIS A 15 -5.99 -9.30 -0.77
N GLU A 16 -7.28 -9.51 -1.00
CA GLU A 16 -7.77 -10.35 -2.10
C GLU A 16 -7.38 -9.76 -3.46
N ILE A 17 -7.61 -8.46 -3.66
CA ILE A 17 -7.17 -7.73 -4.86
C ILE A 17 -5.66 -7.84 -5.03
N LEU A 18 -4.86 -7.60 -3.98
CA LEU A 18 -3.40 -7.69 -4.05
C LEU A 18 -2.95 -9.09 -4.50
N SER A 19 -3.48 -10.15 -3.89
CA SER A 19 -3.11 -11.52 -4.25
C SER A 19 -3.49 -11.84 -5.69
N HIS A 20 -4.71 -11.48 -6.12
CA HIS A 20 -5.16 -11.72 -7.49
C HIS A 20 -4.39 -10.89 -8.51
N TYR A 21 -4.07 -9.65 -8.18
CA TYR A 21 -3.27 -8.75 -9.00
C TYR A 21 -1.89 -9.34 -9.26
N LEU A 22 -1.13 -9.68 -8.21
CA LEU A 22 0.20 -10.25 -8.34
C LEU A 22 0.19 -11.59 -9.09
N ASP A 23 -0.74 -12.48 -8.74
CA ASP A 23 -0.82 -13.81 -9.34
C ASP A 23 -1.20 -13.73 -10.84
N THR A 24 -2.22 -12.93 -11.18
CA THR A 24 -2.73 -12.83 -12.56
C THR A 24 -1.80 -12.01 -13.44
N TRP A 25 -1.41 -10.82 -12.99
CA TRP A 25 -0.60 -9.90 -13.76
C TRP A 25 0.84 -10.41 -13.93
N GLY A 26 1.43 -10.96 -12.85
CA GLY A 26 2.70 -11.66 -12.93
C GLY A 26 2.67 -12.81 -13.94
N GLY A 27 1.59 -13.61 -13.93
CA GLY A 27 1.40 -14.70 -14.89
C GLY A 27 1.33 -14.22 -16.34
N ILE A 28 0.64 -13.12 -16.61
CA ILE A 28 0.58 -12.50 -17.95
C ILE A 28 1.98 -12.06 -18.40
N ILE A 29 2.75 -11.39 -17.53
CA ILE A 29 4.11 -10.95 -17.85
C ILE A 29 4.99 -12.17 -18.16
N VAL A 30 4.98 -13.19 -17.29
CA VAL A 30 5.74 -14.43 -17.51
C VAL A 30 5.34 -15.12 -18.83
N GLY A 31 4.05 -15.15 -19.16
CA GLY A 31 3.55 -15.67 -20.42
C GLY A 31 4.09 -14.90 -21.63
N GLY A 32 4.15 -13.57 -21.56
CA GLY A 32 4.79 -12.74 -22.58
C GLY A 32 6.28 -13.03 -22.72
N LEU A 33 6.98 -13.20 -21.60
CA LEU A 33 8.42 -13.49 -21.56
C LEU A 33 8.80 -14.83 -22.18
N ARG A 34 7.91 -15.83 -22.12
CA ARG A 34 8.12 -17.11 -22.82
C ARG A 34 8.30 -16.95 -24.33
N SER A 35 7.67 -15.93 -24.92
CA SER A 35 7.73 -15.67 -26.36
C SER A 35 8.93 -14.80 -26.76
N ALA A 36 9.76 -14.37 -25.79
CA ALA A 36 10.91 -13.53 -26.06
C ALA A 36 11.99 -14.28 -26.84
N ARG A 37 12.51 -13.65 -27.92
CA ARG A 37 13.52 -14.24 -28.81
C ARG A 37 14.84 -14.61 -28.14
N ARG A 38 15.13 -14.05 -26.96
CA ARG A 38 16.37 -14.33 -26.22
C ARG A 38 16.04 -14.73 -24.78
N PRO A 39 16.55 -15.87 -24.29
CA PRO A 39 16.43 -16.24 -22.90
C PRO A 39 17.18 -15.21 -22.06
N ARG A 40 16.44 -14.51 -21.20
CA ARG A 40 16.97 -13.61 -20.18
C ARG A 40 16.54 -14.11 -18.81
N LYS A 41 17.37 -13.85 -17.81
CA LYS A 41 17.01 -14.09 -16.41
C LYS A 41 16.33 -12.83 -15.90
N TRP A 42 15.01 -12.87 -15.78
CA TRP A 42 14.23 -11.73 -15.30
C TRP A 42 14.17 -11.71 -13.78
N HIS A 43 14.18 -10.53 -13.18
CA HIS A 43 14.00 -10.35 -11.75
C HIS A 43 12.63 -9.73 -11.49
N PHE A 44 11.83 -10.33 -10.62
CA PHE A 44 10.60 -9.76 -10.11
C PHE A 44 10.79 -9.31 -8.66
N VAL A 45 10.45 -8.06 -8.36
CA VAL A 45 10.58 -7.47 -7.03
C VAL A 45 9.21 -7.06 -6.52
N TYR A 46 8.87 -7.45 -5.30
CA TYR A 46 7.70 -6.93 -4.61
C TYR A 46 8.16 -5.89 -3.59
N VAL A 47 7.59 -4.69 -3.65
CA VAL A 47 7.89 -3.61 -2.73
C VAL A 47 6.62 -3.25 -1.97
N ASP A 48 6.64 -3.49 -0.66
CA ASP A 48 5.61 -3.01 0.25
C ASP A 48 6.12 -1.76 0.97
N CYS A 49 5.63 -0.60 0.54
CA CYS A 49 6.09 0.68 1.09
C CYS A 49 5.54 0.96 2.50
N PHE A 50 4.55 0.19 2.97
CA PHE A 50 3.89 0.41 4.26
C PHE A 50 3.50 -0.94 4.88
N ALA A 51 4.52 -1.77 5.13
CA ALA A 51 4.36 -3.19 5.44
C ALA A 51 3.56 -3.47 6.72
N TYR A 52 3.62 -2.58 7.72
CA TYR A 52 2.93 -2.75 8.99
C TYR A 52 3.30 -4.09 9.67
N LEU A 53 2.46 -4.60 10.58
CA LEU A 53 2.73 -5.81 11.36
C LEU A 53 2.80 -7.10 10.53
N GLY A 54 2.38 -7.08 9.25
CA GLY A 54 2.28 -8.28 8.41
C GLY A 54 1.16 -9.27 8.79
N ARG A 55 0.45 -9.04 9.90
CA ARG A 55 -0.69 -9.84 10.34
C ARG A 55 -1.69 -8.98 11.12
N TYR A 56 -2.93 -9.45 11.15
CA TYR A 56 -4.03 -8.86 11.89
C TYR A 56 -4.68 -9.95 12.74
N ALA A 57 -5.09 -9.58 13.95
CA ALA A 57 -5.95 -10.46 14.75
C ALA A 57 -7.18 -10.82 13.90
N GLY A 58 -7.56 -12.11 13.91
CA GLY A 58 -8.75 -12.61 13.21
C GLY A 58 -10.02 -11.81 13.54
N GLU A 59 -11.03 -11.90 12.69
CA GLU A 59 -12.20 -11.03 12.74
C GLU A 59 -12.87 -11.04 14.13
N LYS A 60 -13.32 -9.87 14.62
CA LYS A 60 -14.27 -9.84 15.76
C LYS A 60 -15.53 -10.65 15.46
N GLU A 61 -15.88 -10.79 14.19
CA GLU A 61 -16.98 -11.62 13.71
C GLU A 61 -16.71 -13.13 13.93
N ASP A 62 -15.47 -13.59 13.76
CA ASP A 62 -15.06 -14.96 14.09
C ASP A 62 -15.10 -15.22 15.60
N VAL A 63 -14.75 -14.23 16.42
CA VAL A 63 -14.90 -14.25 17.89
C VAL A 63 -16.38 -14.36 18.28
N LEU A 64 -17.26 -13.60 17.63
CA LEU A 64 -18.71 -13.65 17.88
C LEU A 64 -19.36 -14.95 17.35
N GLN A 65 -18.80 -15.58 16.33
CA GLN A 65 -19.29 -16.82 15.73
C GLN A 65 -18.61 -18.10 16.27
N ASN A 66 -17.74 -18.00 17.29
CA ASN A 66 -16.97 -19.12 17.85
C ASN A 66 -16.17 -19.91 16.78
N ARG A 67 -15.80 -19.25 15.68
CA ARG A 67 -14.85 -19.81 14.71
C ARG A 67 -13.47 -19.46 15.22
N GLY A 68 -12.62 -20.47 15.45
CA GLY A 68 -11.27 -20.23 15.98
C GLY A 68 -10.57 -19.11 15.20
N THR A 69 -10.12 -18.08 15.91
CA THR A 69 -9.50 -16.89 15.33
C THR A 69 -8.19 -17.29 14.66
N LYS A 70 -8.22 -17.53 13.35
CA LYS A 70 -6.98 -17.64 12.58
C LYS A 70 -6.46 -16.23 12.31
N ASP A 71 -5.16 -16.04 12.48
CA ASP A 71 -4.50 -14.81 12.09
C ASP A 71 -4.73 -14.57 10.59
N VAL A 72 -5.09 -13.33 10.24
CA VAL A 72 -5.22 -12.90 8.84
C VAL A 72 -3.92 -12.21 8.44
N TYR A 73 -3.27 -12.73 7.41
CA TYR A 73 -2.01 -12.17 6.94
C TYR A 73 -2.20 -10.87 6.15
N GLY A 74 -1.25 -9.96 6.33
CA GLY A 74 -1.17 -8.69 5.64
C GLY A 74 -0.43 -8.75 4.31
N SER A 75 -0.37 -7.60 3.65
CA SER A 75 0.33 -7.42 2.37
C SER A 75 1.78 -7.89 2.34
N PRO A 76 2.60 -7.84 3.41
CA PRO A 76 3.97 -8.34 3.36
C PRO A 76 4.05 -9.84 3.09
N VAL A 77 3.24 -10.63 3.82
CA VAL A 77 3.21 -12.09 3.68
C VAL A 77 2.54 -12.48 2.37
N ILE A 78 1.46 -11.80 2.00
CA ILE A 78 0.75 -12.04 0.73
C ILE A 78 1.69 -11.80 -0.45
N GLY A 79 2.40 -10.67 -0.48
CA GLY A 79 3.28 -10.33 -1.60
C GLY A 79 4.45 -11.30 -1.76
N VAL A 80 5.09 -11.68 -0.65
CA VAL A 80 6.15 -12.71 -0.66
C VAL A 80 5.62 -14.04 -1.21
N ASN A 81 4.48 -14.51 -0.70
CA ASN A 81 3.88 -15.76 -1.14
C ASN A 81 3.44 -15.72 -2.61
N SER A 82 2.91 -14.60 -3.09
CA SER A 82 2.53 -14.42 -4.50
C SER A 82 3.75 -14.47 -5.42
N LEU A 83 4.89 -13.91 -5.02
CA LEU A 83 6.12 -14.06 -5.80
C LEU A 83 6.66 -15.50 -5.80
N ASP A 84 6.57 -16.22 -4.68
CA ASP A 84 6.96 -17.63 -4.64
C ASP A 84 6.09 -18.48 -5.58
N LYS A 85 4.78 -18.23 -5.62
CA LYS A 85 3.86 -18.86 -6.59
C LYS A 85 4.24 -18.49 -8.03
N LEU A 86 4.57 -17.23 -8.28
CA LEU A 86 4.99 -16.76 -9.61
C LEU A 86 6.27 -17.43 -10.07
N LEU A 87 7.26 -17.60 -9.18
CA LEU A 87 8.48 -18.35 -9.44
C LEU A 87 8.18 -19.80 -9.83
N ALA A 88 7.35 -20.50 -9.05
CA ALA A 88 6.94 -21.87 -9.35
C ALA A 88 6.15 -21.97 -10.67
N HIS A 89 5.34 -20.96 -11.00
CA HIS A 89 4.63 -20.87 -12.27
C HIS A 89 5.59 -20.68 -13.45
N ALA A 90 6.53 -19.74 -13.36
CA ALA A 90 7.54 -19.49 -14.39
C ALA A 90 8.41 -20.73 -14.67
N GLN A 91 8.82 -21.44 -13.62
CA GLN A 91 9.56 -22.71 -13.74
C GLN A 91 8.78 -23.75 -14.55
N ARG A 92 7.48 -23.92 -14.29
CA ARG A 92 6.61 -24.83 -15.07
C ARG A 92 6.47 -24.40 -16.54
N MET A 93 6.59 -23.10 -16.81
CA MET A 93 6.54 -22.55 -18.17
C MET A 93 7.90 -22.55 -18.90
N GLY A 94 8.98 -22.99 -18.24
CA GLY A 94 10.33 -22.95 -18.80
C GLY A 94 10.93 -21.55 -18.86
N VAL A 95 10.40 -20.59 -18.09
CA VAL A 95 10.89 -19.21 -18.03
C VAL A 95 11.82 -19.07 -16.82
N SER A 96 13.04 -18.56 -17.04
CA SER A 96 13.99 -18.32 -15.96
C SER A 96 13.74 -16.96 -15.31
N ILE A 97 13.27 -16.98 -14.06
CA ILE A 97 13.10 -15.77 -13.25
C ILE A 97 13.77 -15.93 -11.88
N SER A 98 14.05 -14.81 -11.23
CA SER A 98 14.31 -14.71 -9.80
C SER A 98 13.31 -13.77 -9.16
N VAL A 99 13.08 -13.94 -7.86
CA VAL A 99 12.17 -13.11 -7.08
C VAL A 99 12.86 -12.53 -5.86
N SER A 100 12.49 -11.32 -5.43
CA SER A 100 12.90 -10.77 -4.14
C SER A 100 11.82 -9.83 -3.60
N SER A 101 11.90 -9.48 -2.32
CA SER A 101 10.93 -8.57 -1.70
C SER A 101 11.61 -7.51 -0.84
N ILE A 102 11.04 -6.32 -0.81
CA ILE A 102 11.45 -5.19 0.03
C ILE A 102 10.23 -4.76 0.85
N LEU A 103 10.34 -4.86 2.17
CA LEU A 103 9.26 -4.54 3.10
C LEU A 103 9.72 -3.37 3.98
N VAL A 104 9.00 -2.26 3.93
CA VAL A 104 9.39 -1.03 4.64
C VAL A 104 8.36 -0.70 5.72
N GLU A 105 8.84 -0.47 6.93
CA GLU A 105 8.00 -0.04 8.05
C GLU A 105 8.71 1.03 8.88
N LYS A 106 8.05 2.17 9.08
CA LYS A 106 8.63 3.35 9.73
C LYS A 106 8.72 3.21 11.25
N SER A 107 7.67 2.70 11.88
CA SER A 107 7.62 2.56 13.34
C SER A 107 8.47 1.39 13.79
N ARG A 108 9.43 1.62 14.69
CA ARG A 108 10.30 0.55 15.23
C ARG A 108 9.49 -0.57 15.88
N GLU A 109 8.50 -0.23 16.70
CA GLU A 109 7.63 -1.21 17.37
C GLU A 109 6.88 -2.08 16.35
N THR A 110 6.33 -1.46 15.31
CA THR A 110 5.61 -2.16 14.25
C THR A 110 6.53 -3.00 13.39
N TYR A 111 7.74 -2.51 13.11
CA TYR A 111 8.79 -3.24 12.41
C TYR A 111 9.23 -4.50 13.18
N ASP A 112 9.38 -4.41 14.51
CA ASP A 112 9.70 -5.59 15.33
C ASP A 112 8.54 -6.60 15.31
N GLY A 113 7.29 -6.13 15.27
CA GLY A 113 6.11 -6.97 15.03
C GLY A 113 6.12 -7.66 13.66
N LEU A 114 6.53 -6.95 12.59
CA LEU A 114 6.69 -7.52 11.25
C LEU A 114 7.72 -8.65 11.23
N LYS A 115 8.87 -8.45 11.89
CA LYS A 115 9.91 -9.47 12.03
C LYS A 115 9.37 -10.75 12.64
N GLU A 116 8.62 -10.61 13.72
CA GLU A 116 8.02 -11.74 14.40
C GLU A 116 7.01 -12.47 13.51
N THR A 117 6.20 -11.73 12.76
CA THR A 117 5.29 -12.32 11.77
C THR A 117 6.05 -13.12 10.71
N LEU A 118 7.11 -12.55 10.10
CA LEU A 118 7.90 -13.27 9.10
C LEU A 118 8.61 -14.50 9.68
N ARG A 119 9.02 -14.44 10.95
CA ARG A 119 9.60 -15.57 11.67
C ARG A 119 8.58 -16.71 11.84
N LEU A 120 7.36 -16.37 12.25
CA LEU A 120 6.26 -17.34 12.42
C LEU A 120 5.87 -18.00 11.09
N GLU A 121 5.94 -17.25 9.98
CA GLU A 121 5.72 -17.77 8.63
C GLU A 121 6.92 -18.54 8.05
N GLY A 122 7.98 -18.74 8.83
CA GLY A 122 9.14 -19.53 8.40
C GLY A 122 10.08 -18.81 7.43
N PHE A 123 9.95 -17.49 7.25
CA PHE A 123 10.80 -16.72 6.36
C PHE A 123 12.17 -16.33 6.95
N THR A 124 12.46 -16.70 8.21
CA THR A 124 13.68 -16.30 8.95
C THR A 124 14.98 -16.42 8.14
N LYS A 125 15.17 -17.48 7.35
CA LYS A 125 16.39 -17.70 6.55
C LYS A 125 16.51 -16.81 5.31
N ARG A 126 15.40 -16.19 4.89
CA ARG A 126 15.29 -15.33 3.71
C ARG A 126 15.41 -13.85 4.06
N VAL A 127 15.15 -13.50 5.33
CA VAL A 127 15.13 -12.12 5.82
C VAL A 127 16.54 -11.55 5.91
N LYS A 128 16.71 -10.35 5.36
CA LYS A 128 17.87 -9.46 5.54
C LYS A 128 17.41 -8.15 6.17
N GLU A 129 18.01 -7.78 7.28
CA GLU A 129 17.68 -6.56 8.03
C GLU A 129 18.60 -5.39 7.65
N ASP A 130 18.73 -5.13 6.36
CA ASP A 130 19.63 -4.11 5.84
C ASP A 130 19.03 -3.41 4.61
N ARG A 131 19.71 -2.35 4.16
CA ARG A 131 19.40 -1.60 2.95
C ARG A 131 20.29 -1.99 1.77
N ASP A 132 20.96 -3.13 1.83
CA ASP A 132 21.84 -3.59 0.78
C ASP A 132 21.04 -4.27 -0.35
N PHE A 133 20.15 -3.48 -0.95
CA PHE A 133 19.26 -3.93 -2.02
C PHE A 133 20.07 -4.48 -3.20
N ALA A 134 21.22 -3.88 -3.51
CA ALA A 134 22.09 -4.29 -4.61
C ALA A 134 22.47 -5.79 -4.55
N ASN A 135 22.58 -6.35 -3.34
CA ASN A 135 22.94 -7.74 -3.07
C ASN A 135 21.75 -8.63 -2.66
N LEU A 136 20.51 -8.19 -2.89
CA LEU A 136 19.33 -9.05 -2.77
C LEU A 136 19.31 -10.10 -3.89
N THR A 137 19.33 -11.37 -3.48
CA THR A 137 19.31 -12.53 -4.37
C THR A 137 17.96 -13.24 -4.35
N ASN A 138 17.83 -14.27 -5.19
CA ASN A 138 16.58 -15.01 -5.37
C ASN A 138 16.01 -15.53 -4.03
N GLY A 139 14.75 -15.21 -3.78
CA GLY A 139 14.00 -15.55 -2.58
C GLY A 139 14.29 -14.66 -1.37
N GLN A 140 15.25 -13.73 -1.42
CA GLN A 140 15.56 -12.89 -0.26
C GLN A 140 14.51 -11.80 -0.03
N ILE A 141 14.32 -11.45 1.24
CA ILE A 141 13.37 -10.46 1.73
C ILE A 141 14.17 -9.41 2.50
N ALA A 142 14.36 -8.22 1.95
CA ALA A 142 14.85 -7.09 2.72
C ALA A 142 13.70 -6.56 3.58
N ILE A 143 13.97 -6.37 4.86
CA ILE A 143 13.10 -5.61 5.76
C ILE A 143 13.83 -4.38 6.25
N VAL A 144 13.17 -3.23 6.21
CA VAL A 144 13.81 -1.95 6.49
C VAL A 144 12.97 -1.14 7.46
N ASN A 145 13.55 -0.78 8.61
CA ASN A 145 12.96 0.20 9.50
C ASN A 145 13.25 1.62 8.99
N ALA A 146 12.37 2.14 8.13
CA ALA A 146 12.55 3.44 7.48
C ALA A 146 11.21 4.02 7.02
N ASP A 147 11.22 5.29 6.65
CA ASP A 147 10.13 5.88 5.89
C ASP A 147 10.39 5.63 4.40
N SER A 148 9.46 4.98 3.70
CA SER A 148 9.56 4.68 2.27
C SER A 148 9.83 5.90 1.41
N ILE A 149 9.31 7.06 1.81
CA ILE A 149 9.53 8.32 1.10
C ILE A 149 11.03 8.69 1.16
N THR A 150 11.68 8.46 2.30
CA THR A 150 13.08 8.84 2.52
C THR A 150 14.08 7.92 1.83
N ILE A 151 13.71 6.67 1.56
CA ILE A 151 14.57 5.67 0.90
C ILE A 151 14.16 5.41 -0.56
N ALA A 152 13.27 6.24 -1.11
CA ALA A 152 12.68 6.03 -2.43
C ALA A 152 13.74 5.90 -3.52
N ASP A 153 14.78 6.74 -3.49
CA ASP A 153 15.87 6.70 -4.47
C ASP A 153 16.64 5.38 -4.45
N GLU A 154 16.94 4.85 -3.26
CA GLU A 154 17.67 3.59 -3.09
C GLU A 154 16.85 2.40 -3.64
N VAL A 155 15.55 2.36 -3.31
CA VAL A 155 14.64 1.31 -3.75
C VAL A 155 14.39 1.40 -5.25
N ILE A 156 14.20 2.62 -5.79
CA ILE A 156 14.01 2.85 -7.23
C ILE A 156 15.26 2.44 -8.01
N ALA A 157 16.45 2.85 -7.57
CA ALA A 157 17.71 2.47 -8.23
C ALA A 157 17.88 0.94 -8.36
N TYR A 158 17.39 0.18 -7.37
CA TYR A 158 17.38 -1.28 -7.42
C TYR A 158 16.31 -1.84 -8.36
N THR A 159 15.10 -1.30 -8.28
CA THR A 159 13.92 -1.79 -9.01
C THR A 159 13.89 -1.42 -10.49
N THR A 160 14.70 -0.44 -10.92
CA THR A 160 14.89 -0.03 -12.32
C THR A 160 16.10 -0.68 -12.99
N ARG A 161 16.74 -1.66 -12.35
CA ARG A 161 17.87 -2.38 -12.96
C ARG A 161 17.42 -3.12 -14.22
N PRO A 162 18.30 -3.31 -15.21
CA PRO A 162 17.98 -4.07 -16.41
C PRO A 162 17.36 -5.43 -16.06
N ASP A 163 16.37 -5.82 -16.86
CA ASP A 163 15.64 -7.06 -16.73
C ASP A 163 14.89 -7.24 -15.38
N THR A 164 14.45 -6.13 -14.77
CA THR A 164 13.64 -6.12 -13.54
C THR A 164 12.19 -5.69 -13.82
N TRP A 165 11.22 -6.41 -13.25
CA TRP A 165 9.83 -5.99 -13.07
C TRP A 165 9.56 -5.79 -11.59
N SER A 166 8.86 -4.72 -11.25
CA SER A 166 8.66 -4.35 -9.85
C SER A 166 7.19 -4.08 -9.57
N PHE A 167 6.63 -4.84 -8.64
CA PHE A 167 5.28 -4.63 -8.12
C PHE A 167 5.35 -3.80 -6.85
N TYR A 168 4.78 -2.60 -6.89
CA TYR A 168 4.73 -1.70 -5.74
C TYR A 168 3.33 -1.72 -5.12
N LEU A 169 3.29 -1.79 -3.79
CA LEU A 169 2.10 -1.48 -3.02
C LEU A 169 2.30 -0.16 -2.26
N LEU A 170 1.50 0.85 -2.63
CA LEU A 170 1.41 2.14 -1.96
C LEU A 170 0.11 2.18 -1.15
N ASP A 171 0.19 1.73 0.10
CA ASP A 171 -0.94 1.70 1.04
C ASP A 171 -0.66 2.56 2.28
N PRO A 172 -0.67 3.90 2.16
CA PRO A 172 -0.41 4.78 3.29
C PRO A 172 -1.48 4.56 4.36
N ARG A 173 -1.04 4.25 5.59
CA ARG A 173 -1.98 4.01 6.70
C ARG A 173 -2.68 5.30 7.12
N GLY A 174 -4.01 5.28 7.10
CA GLY A 174 -4.85 6.30 7.73
C GLY A 174 -4.65 7.71 7.16
N PRO A 175 -4.84 8.77 7.97
CA PRO A 175 -4.85 10.15 7.47
C PRO A 175 -3.46 10.68 7.13
N SER A 176 -2.41 9.86 7.10
CA SER A 176 -1.01 10.29 6.93
C SER A 176 -0.73 10.90 5.56
N GLY A 177 -1.59 10.61 4.58
CA GLY A 177 -1.38 10.95 3.18
C GLY A 177 -0.12 10.28 2.61
N ILE A 178 0.06 10.40 1.30
CA ILE A 178 1.28 10.02 0.61
C ILE A 178 1.70 11.21 -0.25
N PRO A 179 2.94 11.70 -0.17
CA PRO A 179 3.39 12.77 -1.05
C PRO A 179 3.27 12.33 -2.51
N TYR A 180 2.60 13.11 -3.35
CA TYR A 180 2.35 12.70 -4.73
C TYR A 180 3.61 12.76 -5.58
N GLU A 181 4.61 13.57 -5.22
CA GLU A 181 5.93 13.49 -5.85
C GLU A 181 6.61 12.13 -5.60
N PHE A 182 6.41 11.50 -4.43
CA PHE A 182 6.87 10.12 -4.20
C PHE A 182 6.11 9.13 -5.08
N VAL A 183 4.78 9.24 -5.16
CA VAL A 183 3.96 8.40 -6.05
C VAL A 183 4.42 8.53 -7.50
N LYS A 184 4.52 9.77 -8.00
CA LYS A 184 4.97 10.11 -9.36
C LYS A 184 6.33 9.51 -9.67
N LYS A 185 7.27 9.58 -8.73
CA LYS A 185 8.61 9.01 -8.87
C LYS A 185 8.56 7.50 -9.07
N VAL A 186 7.71 6.79 -8.33
CA VAL A 186 7.56 5.33 -8.44
C VAL A 186 6.83 4.93 -9.73
N VAL A 187 5.71 5.58 -10.06
CA VAL A 187 4.86 5.21 -11.22
C VAL A 187 5.48 5.58 -12.57
N SER A 188 6.43 6.53 -12.60
CA SER A 188 7.06 7.00 -13.84
C SER A 188 8.14 6.06 -14.39
N GLN A 189 8.49 5.01 -13.67
CA GLN A 189 9.56 4.10 -14.08
C GLN A 189 9.06 3.02 -15.03
N GLU A 190 9.93 2.58 -15.94
CA GLU A 190 9.65 1.43 -16.79
C GLU A 190 9.47 0.17 -15.93
N ARG A 191 8.44 -0.65 -16.23
CA ARG A 191 8.16 -1.95 -15.56
C ARG A 191 7.85 -1.85 -14.07
N HIS A 192 7.49 -0.67 -13.60
CA HIS A 192 6.87 -0.51 -12.29
C HIS A 192 5.37 -0.65 -12.43
N ASP A 193 4.84 -1.68 -11.78
CA ASP A 193 3.43 -1.99 -11.71
C ASP A 193 2.94 -1.63 -10.30
N VAL A 194 2.16 -0.57 -10.19
CA VAL A 194 1.89 0.09 -8.90
C VAL A 194 0.43 -0.04 -8.52
N MET A 195 0.16 -0.67 -7.38
CA MET A 195 -1.14 -0.68 -6.72
C MET A 195 -1.16 0.41 -5.64
N ILE A 196 -2.10 1.35 -5.75
CA ILE A 196 -2.26 2.44 -4.78
C ILE A 196 -3.60 2.26 -4.07
N ASN A 197 -3.59 2.14 -2.76
CA ASN A 197 -4.83 2.11 -1.99
C ASN A 197 -5.38 3.52 -1.83
N PHE A 198 -6.49 3.79 -2.51
CA PHE A 198 -7.19 5.06 -2.46
C PHE A 198 -8.46 4.92 -1.62
N ILE A 199 -8.45 5.52 -0.43
CA ILE A 199 -9.54 5.35 0.54
C ILE A 199 -10.54 6.51 0.41
N TYR A 200 -11.77 6.21 -0.02
CA TYR A 200 -12.83 7.21 -0.16
C TYR A 200 -13.11 7.99 1.13
N GLU A 201 -13.11 7.32 2.28
CA GLU A 201 -13.27 8.00 3.58
C GLU A 201 -12.13 8.99 3.88
N ASP A 202 -10.92 8.71 3.37
CA ASP A 202 -9.79 9.63 3.52
C ASP A 202 -9.99 10.90 2.69
N LEU A 203 -10.49 10.75 1.46
CA LEU A 203 -10.92 11.88 0.60
C LEU A 203 -11.99 12.71 1.31
N LEU A 204 -13.07 12.07 1.80
CA LEU A 204 -14.14 12.76 2.52
C LEU A 204 -13.62 13.56 3.73
N ARG A 205 -12.70 12.96 4.50
CA ARG A 205 -12.08 13.66 5.63
C ARG A 205 -11.32 14.90 5.17
N LYS A 206 -10.66 14.86 4.00
CA LYS A 206 -9.83 15.97 3.50
C LYS A 206 -10.69 17.06 2.90
N THR A 207 -11.80 16.69 2.26
CA THR A 207 -12.90 17.59 1.89
C THR A 207 -13.42 18.36 3.11
N GLY A 208 -13.64 17.70 4.25
CA GLY A 208 -13.98 18.41 5.49
C GLY A 208 -12.87 19.34 6.00
N MET A 209 -11.62 18.90 5.94
CA MET A 209 -10.46 19.70 6.38
C MET A 209 -10.27 20.96 5.51
N CYS A 210 -10.39 20.86 4.18
CA CYS A 210 -10.09 21.97 3.28
C CYS A 210 -11.07 23.15 3.38
N LEU A 211 -12.19 22.98 4.09
CA LEU A 211 -13.16 24.04 4.37
C LEU A 211 -12.85 24.84 5.64
N ARG A 212 -11.83 24.44 6.41
CA ARG A 212 -11.45 25.12 7.65
C ARG A 212 -10.37 26.16 7.41
N ASP A 213 -10.57 27.35 7.97
CA ASP A 213 -9.60 28.44 7.92
C ASP A 213 -8.45 28.25 8.94
N ASP A 214 -8.64 27.41 9.96
CA ASP A 214 -7.75 27.28 11.13
C ASP A 214 -6.96 25.95 11.18
N LEU A 215 -6.61 25.37 10.03
CA LEU A 215 -5.91 24.08 9.97
C LEU A 215 -4.51 24.14 10.62
N LYS A 216 -4.24 23.18 11.52
CA LYS A 216 -2.89 22.90 12.00
C LYS A 216 -1.96 22.56 10.81
N PRO A 217 -0.66 22.89 10.86
CA PRO A 217 0.27 22.68 9.73
C PRO A 217 0.25 21.25 9.16
N LYS A 218 0.20 20.24 10.03
CA LYS A 218 0.13 18.84 9.62
C LYS A 218 -1.13 18.49 8.82
N HIS A 219 -2.27 19.13 9.09
CA HIS A 219 -3.52 18.88 8.36
C HIS A 219 -3.55 19.65 7.05
N LYS A 220 -2.98 20.86 7.03
CA LYS A 220 -2.78 21.62 5.80
C LYS A 220 -1.96 20.81 4.79
N GLN A 221 -0.85 20.21 5.24
CA GLN A 221 -0.03 19.33 4.40
C GLN A 221 -0.83 18.16 3.78
N LEU A 222 -1.78 17.57 4.52
CA LEU A 222 -2.62 16.50 3.97
C LEU A 222 -3.56 17.02 2.88
N VAL A 223 -4.15 18.19 3.07
CA VAL A 223 -4.97 18.85 2.05
C VAL A 223 -4.12 19.20 0.82
N ASP A 224 -2.89 19.67 1.04
CA ASP A 224 -1.96 20.01 -0.03
C ASP A 224 -1.60 18.78 -0.89
N TYR A 225 -1.37 17.61 -0.27
CA TYR A 225 -1.18 16.35 -1.02
C TYR A 225 -2.38 16.01 -1.92
N TRP A 226 -3.60 16.29 -1.49
CA TRP A 226 -4.79 16.07 -2.32
C TRP A 226 -4.92 17.09 -3.45
N SER A 227 -4.51 18.34 -3.23
CA SER A 227 -4.37 19.31 -4.32
C SER A 227 -3.35 18.87 -5.35
N GLU A 228 -2.21 18.33 -4.93
CA GLU A 228 -1.23 17.73 -5.84
C GLU A 228 -1.85 16.56 -6.62
N ALA A 229 -2.61 15.68 -5.95
CA ALA A 229 -3.29 14.54 -6.56
C ALA A 229 -4.21 14.94 -7.73
N PHE A 230 -5.01 15.98 -7.51
CA PHE A 230 -5.97 16.47 -8.49
C PHE A 230 -5.35 17.48 -9.47
N GLY A 231 -4.08 17.84 -9.32
CA GLY A 231 -3.39 18.79 -10.19
C GLY A 231 -3.78 20.26 -9.94
N GLY A 232 -4.29 20.58 -8.75
CA GLY A 232 -4.63 21.94 -8.34
C GLY A 232 -5.73 21.98 -7.28
N ASP A 233 -6.22 23.18 -6.98
CA ASP A 233 -7.21 23.42 -5.91
C ASP A 233 -8.67 23.29 -6.36
N TRP A 234 -8.94 22.98 -7.63
CA TRP A 234 -10.30 22.89 -8.18
C TRP A 234 -11.18 21.85 -7.47
N TRP A 235 -10.59 20.78 -6.93
CA TRP A 235 -11.34 19.78 -6.16
C TRP A 235 -11.92 20.37 -4.86
N LYS A 236 -11.30 21.42 -4.30
CA LYS A 236 -11.81 22.13 -3.11
C LYS A 236 -13.11 22.88 -3.43
N GLU A 237 -13.23 23.40 -4.66
CA GLU A 237 -14.46 24.02 -5.17
C GLU A 237 -15.58 22.99 -5.20
N ILE A 238 -15.33 21.83 -5.82
CA ILE A 238 -16.31 20.73 -5.91
C ILE A 238 -16.69 20.22 -4.53
N ALA A 239 -15.70 20.06 -3.64
CA ALA A 239 -15.91 19.71 -2.25
C ALA A 239 -16.86 20.68 -1.55
N ARG A 240 -16.64 21.99 -1.74
CA ARG A 240 -17.49 23.06 -1.19
C ARG A 240 -18.90 23.01 -1.77
N GLU A 241 -19.04 22.97 -3.10
CA GLU A 241 -20.33 22.93 -3.77
C GLU A 241 -21.15 21.70 -3.37
N THR A 242 -20.53 20.52 -3.37
CA THR A 242 -21.19 19.25 -3.03
C THR A 242 -21.67 19.25 -1.58
N LEU A 243 -20.82 19.70 -0.65
CA LEU A 243 -21.17 19.74 0.77
C LEU A 243 -22.22 20.80 1.11
N LEU A 244 -22.23 21.95 0.41
CA LEU A 244 -23.26 22.97 0.55
C LEU A 244 -24.60 22.52 -0.05
N ALA A 245 -24.57 21.76 -1.15
CA ALA A 245 -25.77 21.21 -1.79
C ALA A 245 -26.42 20.08 -0.95
N GLU A 246 -25.64 19.28 -0.24
CA GLU A 246 -26.12 18.20 0.64
C GLU A 246 -26.53 18.68 2.05
N GLY A 247 -27.03 19.91 2.18
CA GLY A 247 -27.37 20.58 3.44
C GLY A 247 -27.76 19.64 4.59
N GLU A 248 -27.00 19.68 5.68
CA GLU A 248 -27.10 18.82 6.87
C GLU A 248 -26.62 17.36 6.75
N SER A 249 -25.74 17.06 5.79
CA SER A 249 -25.01 15.78 5.77
C SER A 249 -24.34 15.49 7.13
N ARG A 250 -24.59 14.29 7.69
CA ARG A 250 -23.92 13.77 8.90
C ARG A 250 -22.40 13.86 8.77
N PHE A 251 -21.88 13.72 7.56
CA PHE A 251 -20.46 13.85 7.25
C PHE A 251 -19.93 15.27 7.46
N LEU A 252 -20.75 16.31 7.21
CA LEU A 252 -20.41 17.69 7.55
C LEU A 252 -20.35 17.86 9.08
N LYS A 253 -21.33 17.31 9.81
CA LYS A 253 -21.38 17.36 11.28
C LYS A 253 -20.21 16.60 11.93
N ASP A 254 -19.81 15.45 11.38
CA ASP A 254 -18.67 14.67 11.89
C ASP A 254 -17.32 15.32 11.52
N ALA A 255 -17.20 15.86 10.30
CA ALA A 255 -16.01 16.62 9.87
C ALA A 255 -15.79 17.90 10.68
N LEU A 256 -16.89 18.57 11.08
CA LEU A 256 -16.87 19.75 11.94
C LEU A 256 -16.76 19.38 13.43
N GLY A 257 -17.35 18.27 13.86
CA GLY A 257 -17.48 17.85 15.26
C GLY A 257 -16.26 17.15 15.85
N GLU A 258 -15.50 16.36 15.08
CA GLU A 258 -14.29 15.68 15.61
C GLU A 258 -13.14 16.65 15.94
N TYR A 259 -13.20 17.91 15.51
CA TYR A 259 -12.06 18.83 15.62
C TYR A 259 -12.41 20.29 16.01
N GLY A 260 -13.57 20.54 16.64
CA GLY A 260 -13.92 21.79 17.33
C GLY A 260 -14.76 22.79 16.54
N GLU A 261 -15.70 23.41 17.26
CA GLU A 261 -16.69 24.40 16.77
C GLU A 261 -16.05 25.62 16.11
N GLY A 262 -16.57 26.02 14.94
CA GLY A 262 -16.34 27.34 14.38
C GLY A 262 -16.22 27.37 12.87
N ILE A 263 -17.35 27.35 12.17
CA ILE A 263 -17.44 28.02 10.86
C ILE A 263 -18.64 28.96 10.92
N VAL A 264 -18.38 30.27 10.77
CA VAL A 264 -19.40 31.26 10.47
C VAL A 264 -19.58 31.23 8.96
N VAL A 265 -20.67 30.62 8.50
CA VAL A 265 -21.08 30.70 7.09
C VAL A 265 -21.66 32.09 6.89
N SER A 266 -20.91 32.98 6.23
CA SER A 266 -21.48 34.23 5.71
C SER A 266 -22.14 33.91 4.37
N THR A 267 -23.45 34.12 4.33
CA THR A 267 -24.33 34.06 3.15
C THR A 267 -24.01 35.15 2.15
#